data_AF-A0A7K5WG75-F1
#
_entry.id   AF-A0A7K5WG75-F1
#
_cell.length_a   1.000
_cell.length_b   1.000
_cell.length_c   1.000
_cell.angle_alpha   90.00
_cell.angle_beta   90.00
_cell.angle_gamma   90.00
#
_symmetry.space_group_name_H-M   'P 1'
#
loop_
_entity.id
_entity.type
_entity.pdbx_description
1 polymer ?
#
loop_
_entity_poly.entity_id
_entity_poly.type
_entity_poly.pdbx_seq_one_letter_code
_entity_poly.pdbx_strand_id
1 'polypeptide(L)'
;NLICSETIILNKKESYKWVIPPVKTLWICRKIGVTPCLYLPKFDPLSDLCVQAIVVPRVIYHPEKEVYRFYEEQTHRQKREVVTITLSMLLGLGVATGIGTGTAAIIKTNQRYDQLQEIIDEDLQKTELAISNLEKSLSSLAEMVLQNRRGLDVIFMKEGGLCAALREECCFYADHMGVMRDSMTELRKRLSQRKKDRASRQNWLEAWYNSTPWLASLVTSFMGQIIVLILILMCGPCILNKLTAFIETRLQKFNVLMIE
;
A
#
# COMPACT_ATOMS: atom_id res chain seq x y z
N ASN A 1 43.74 15.89 -15.21
CA ASN A 1 44.03 16.65 -16.49
C ASN A 1 42.92 17.66 -16.80
N LEU A 2 42.79 18.72 -15.88
CA LEU A 2 41.76 19.78 -16.04
C LEU A 2 41.99 20.54 -17.36
N ILE A 3 41.29 20.13 -18.46
CA ILE A 3 41.39 20.67 -19.84
C ILE A 3 40.69 22.03 -19.87
N CYS A 4 41.51 23.14 -19.69
CA CYS A 4 40.98 24.52 -19.83
C CYS A 4 40.85 24.90 -21.32
N SER A 5 39.59 25.13 -21.77
CA SER A 5 39.25 25.40 -23.18
C SER A 5 39.53 26.88 -23.52
N GLU A 6 39.69 27.80 -22.35
CA GLU A 6 39.98 29.23 -22.64
C GLU A 6 40.65 29.88 -21.43
N THR A 7 41.78 30.62 -21.76
CA THR A 7 42.47 31.31 -20.66
C THR A 7 42.29 32.83 -20.84
N ILE A 8 41.70 33.35 -19.80
CA ILE A 8 41.51 34.82 -19.87
C ILE A 8 42.58 35.49 -18.99
N ILE A 9 43.39 36.45 -19.61
CA ILE A 9 44.38 37.21 -18.81
C ILE A 9 43.72 38.49 -18.29
N LEU A 10 43.61 38.51 -16.91
CA LEU A 10 42.92 39.66 -16.29
C LEU A 10 43.87 40.85 -16.16
N ASN A 11 43.57 42.00 -16.89
CA ASN A 11 44.38 43.24 -16.88
C ASN A 11 44.05 44.09 -15.63
N LYS A 12 45.01 44.31 -14.76
CA LYS A 12 44.95 45.03 -13.46
C LYS A 12 44.47 46.47 -13.66
N LYS A 13 44.17 46.94 -14.95
CA LYS A 13 43.90 48.37 -15.20
C LYS A 13 42.39 48.61 -15.33
N GLU A 14 41.60 47.60 -15.00
CA GLU A 14 40.13 47.79 -15.12
C GLU A 14 39.53 48.04 -13.73
N SER A 15 38.84 49.15 -13.43
CA SER A 15 38.10 49.73 -12.29
C SER A 15 37.40 48.64 -11.45
N TYR A 16 37.42 47.38 -11.82
CA TYR A 16 36.68 46.41 -10.98
C TYR A 16 37.67 45.61 -10.11
N LYS A 17 37.47 45.65 -8.84
CA LYS A 17 38.34 45.10 -7.77
C LYS A 17 38.01 43.63 -7.51
N TRP A 18 36.84 43.16 -8.07
CA TRP A 18 36.49 41.76 -7.80
C TRP A 18 35.98 41.10 -9.09
N VAL A 19 36.34 39.83 -9.15
CA VAL A 19 35.85 39.04 -10.30
C VAL A 19 34.93 37.94 -9.74
N ILE A 20 33.66 38.02 -10.34
CA ILE A 20 32.67 37.04 -9.84
C ILE A 20 32.41 36.01 -10.95
N PRO A 21 32.52 34.75 -10.54
CA PRO A 21 32.27 33.71 -11.55
C PRO A 21 30.79 33.62 -11.94
N PRO A 22 30.46 33.08 -13.13
CA PRO A 22 29.08 32.83 -13.57
C PRO A 22 28.32 31.91 -12.60
N VAL A 23 26.92 31.98 -12.59
CA VAL A 23 26.00 31.35 -11.62
C VAL A 23 26.30 29.84 -11.54
N LYS A 24 26.71 29.38 -10.16
CA LYS A 24 26.86 27.96 -9.78
C LYS A 24 28.29 27.47 -10.02
N THR A 25 29.21 28.48 -10.25
CA THR A 25 30.63 28.09 -10.44
C THR A 25 31.49 28.88 -9.44
N LEU A 26 32.61 28.18 -9.19
CA LEU A 26 33.54 28.84 -8.23
C LEU A 26 34.95 28.85 -8.83
N TRP A 27 35.77 29.81 -8.14
CA TRP A 27 37.18 29.83 -8.58
C TRP A 27 38.02 28.92 -7.68
N ILE A 28 38.77 28.14 -8.35
CA ILE A 28 39.76 27.33 -7.59
C ILE A 28 41.17 27.82 -7.93
N CYS A 29 41.74 28.37 -6.81
CA CYS A 29 43.09 28.93 -7.03
C CYS A 29 44.15 28.16 -6.25
N ARG A 30 45.33 28.08 -6.75
CA ARG A 30 46.40 27.26 -6.15
C ARG A 30 46.78 27.80 -4.78
N LYS A 31 46.80 29.10 -4.51
CA LYS A 31 47.27 29.64 -3.22
C LYS A 31 46.07 30.00 -2.31
N ILE A 32 44.99 30.48 -2.85
CA ILE A 32 43.84 30.99 -2.08
C ILE A 32 42.81 29.87 -1.90
N GLY A 33 42.96 28.88 -2.72
CA GLY A 33 41.99 27.76 -2.58
C GLY A 33 40.65 28.09 -3.27
N VAL A 34 39.51 27.56 -2.72
CA VAL A 34 38.19 27.73 -3.40
C VAL A 34 37.55 29.04 -2.89
N THR A 35 37.35 29.93 -3.83
CA THR A 35 36.77 31.22 -3.41
C THR A 35 35.63 31.60 -4.36
N PRO A 36 34.56 32.21 -3.74
CA PRO A 36 33.38 32.60 -4.53
C PRO A 36 33.66 33.85 -5.38
N CYS A 37 34.67 34.65 -4.91
CA CYS A 37 35.05 35.83 -5.71
C CYS A 37 36.57 36.04 -5.64
N LEU A 38 37.06 36.63 -6.73
CA LEU A 38 38.53 36.79 -6.80
C LEU A 38 38.86 38.28 -6.69
N TYR A 39 39.75 38.51 -5.68
CA TYR A 39 40.21 39.91 -5.50
C TYR A 39 41.46 40.18 -6.35
N LEU A 40 41.37 41.10 -7.30
CA LEU A 40 42.35 41.26 -8.39
C LEU A 40 43.60 41.99 -7.88
N PRO A 41 43.49 42.89 -6.95
CA PRO A 41 44.68 43.64 -6.51
C PRO A 41 45.67 42.74 -5.75
N LYS A 42 45.25 41.70 -5.27
CA LYS A 42 46.16 40.79 -4.53
C LYS A 42 46.47 39.55 -5.38
N PHE A 43 45.96 39.64 -6.63
CA PHE A 43 46.15 38.49 -7.53
C PHE A 43 47.38 38.71 -8.41
N ASP A 44 48.40 37.83 -8.26
CA ASP A 44 49.60 37.89 -9.10
C ASP A 44 49.47 36.96 -10.32
N PRO A 45 49.42 37.48 -11.50
CA PRO A 45 49.16 36.70 -12.73
C PRO A 45 50.30 35.74 -13.06
N LEU A 46 51.49 35.99 -12.42
CA LEU A 46 52.66 35.14 -12.74
C LEU A 46 52.74 33.94 -11.80
N SER A 47 52.12 34.05 -10.66
CA SER A 47 52.33 32.97 -9.66
C SER A 47 50.98 32.35 -9.26
N ASP A 48 49.88 33.06 -9.57
CA ASP A 48 48.57 32.58 -9.06
C ASP A 48 47.72 32.10 -10.24
N LEU A 49 47.45 30.72 -10.20
CA LEU A 49 46.57 30.15 -11.23
C LEU A 49 45.21 29.80 -10.61
N CYS A 50 44.19 30.39 -11.30
CA CYS A 50 42.85 30.07 -10.79
C CYS A 50 41.99 29.51 -11.92
N VAL A 51 41.28 28.47 -11.50
CA VAL A 51 40.44 27.83 -12.53
C VAL A 51 38.99 27.84 -12.05
N GLN A 52 38.23 27.97 -13.03
CA GLN A 52 36.79 27.91 -12.69
C GLN A 52 36.33 26.44 -12.61
N ALA A 53 35.65 26.19 -11.46
CA ALA A 53 35.28 24.76 -11.30
C ALA A 53 33.88 24.67 -10.70
N ILE A 54 33.27 23.54 -11.08
CA ILE A 54 31.96 23.22 -10.46
C ILE A 54 32.17 22.03 -9.50
N VAL A 55 31.73 22.26 -8.24
CA VAL A 55 31.91 21.15 -7.28
C VAL A 55 30.64 20.27 -7.30
N VAL A 56 31.00 19.00 -7.68
CA VAL A 56 29.84 18.07 -7.65
C VAL A 56 30.10 17.02 -6.55
N PRO A 57 29.21 16.87 -5.58
CA PRO A 57 29.43 15.84 -4.55
C PRO A 57 29.45 14.43 -5.15
N ARG A 58 30.44 13.70 -4.72
CA ARG A 58 30.47 12.27 -5.09
C ARG A 58 29.34 11.51 -4.39
N VAL A 59 28.38 11.05 -5.21
CA VAL A 59 27.21 10.34 -4.66
C VAL A 59 27.39 8.84 -4.92
N ILE A 60 27.62 8.11 -3.76
CA ILE A 60 27.68 6.63 -3.92
C ILE A 60 26.31 6.05 -3.54
N TYR A 61 25.71 5.26 -4.55
CA TYR A 61 24.36 4.67 -4.40
C TYR A 61 24.45 3.32 -3.68
N HIS A 62 23.84 3.36 -2.47
CA HIS A 62 23.74 2.04 -1.81
C HIS A 62 22.37 1.40 -2.13
N PRO A 63 22.46 0.15 -2.60
CA PRO A 63 21.22 -0.57 -2.94
C PRO A 63 20.36 -0.85 -1.69
N GLU A 64 19.03 -0.71 -1.84
CA GLU A 64 17.99 -0.86 -0.80
C GLU A 64 18.26 -2.09 0.08
N LYS A 65 18.87 -3.12 -0.47
CA LYS A 65 19.05 -4.37 0.29
C LYS A 65 20.10 -4.20 1.40
N GLU A 66 21.05 -3.41 1.14
CA GLU A 66 22.12 -3.15 2.14
C GLU A 66 21.62 -2.24 3.27
N VAL A 67 20.70 -1.36 3.00
CA VAL A 67 20.11 -0.47 4.04
C VAL A 67 19.16 -1.28 4.93
N TYR A 68 18.39 -2.26 4.28
CA TYR A 68 17.48 -3.11 5.06
C TYR A 68 18.26 -4.09 5.95
N ARG A 69 19.38 -4.56 5.48
CA ARG A 69 20.19 -5.47 6.32
C ARG A 69 20.71 -4.75 7.57
N PHE A 70 21.00 -3.45 7.48
CA PHE A 70 21.43 -2.65 8.64
C PHE A 70 20.28 -2.49 9.65
N TYR A 71 19.04 -2.37 9.14
CA TYR A 71 17.89 -2.20 10.05
C TYR A 71 17.42 -3.55 10.60
N GLU A 72 17.54 -4.55 9.82
CA GLU A 72 17.17 -5.92 10.25
C GLU A 72 18.14 -6.46 11.30
N GLU A 73 19.39 -6.05 11.22
CA GLU A 73 20.39 -6.51 12.21
C GLU A 73 20.21 -5.78 13.55
N GLN A 74 19.49 -4.63 13.59
CA GLN A 74 19.25 -3.86 14.83
C GLN A 74 17.88 -4.20 15.42
N THR A 75 17.00 -4.92 14.64
CA THR A 75 15.68 -5.28 15.21
C THR A 75 15.54 -6.79 15.29
N HIS A 76 16.36 -7.49 16.10
CA HIS A 76 16.08 -8.91 16.39
C HIS A 76 14.57 -9.15 16.57
N ARG A 77 13.75 -8.69 15.65
CA ARG A 77 12.34 -9.09 15.81
C ARG A 77 12.18 -10.58 15.49
N GLN A 78 12.19 -11.39 16.46
CA GLN A 78 11.71 -12.80 16.37
C GLN A 78 10.34 -12.86 15.69
N LYS A 79 10.30 -13.05 14.46
CA LYS A 79 9.11 -13.52 13.73
C LYS A 79 8.20 -14.37 14.62
N ARG A 80 7.29 -13.72 15.38
CA ARG A 80 6.26 -14.56 16.02
C ARG A 80 5.24 -15.02 14.96
N GLU A 81 5.47 -16.05 14.26
CA GLU A 81 4.34 -16.74 13.60
C GLU A 81 3.12 -16.82 14.52
N VAL A 82 2.21 -15.87 14.47
CA VAL A 82 0.88 -16.05 15.09
C VAL A 82 0.32 -17.43 14.71
N VAL A 83 0.94 -18.51 15.20
CA VAL A 83 0.29 -19.85 15.20
C VAL A 83 -1.23 -19.66 15.25
N THR A 84 -1.91 -19.08 14.23
CA THR A 84 -3.29 -19.34 13.77
C THR A 84 -3.78 -20.71 14.22
N ILE A 85 -3.52 -21.18 15.44
CA ILE A 85 -4.24 -22.42 15.80
C ILE A 85 -5.39 -22.05 16.73
N THR A 86 -6.03 -20.86 16.61
CA THR A 86 -7.22 -20.83 17.51
C THR A 86 -8.42 -20.30 16.74
N LEU A 87 -8.25 -20.10 15.35
CA LEU A 87 -9.54 -19.68 14.74
C LEU A 87 -10.19 -20.86 14.00
N SER A 88 -9.44 -22.02 13.87
CA SER A 88 -10.07 -23.24 13.33
C SER A 88 -10.64 -24.12 14.45
N MET A 89 -10.23 -23.84 15.72
CA MET A 89 -10.78 -24.60 16.86
C MET A 89 -11.96 -23.85 17.48
N LEU A 90 -12.13 -22.45 17.11
CA LEU A 90 -13.33 -21.75 17.65
C LEU A 90 -14.48 -21.82 16.64
N LEU A 91 -14.17 -22.46 15.45
CA LEU A 91 -15.33 -22.69 14.54
C LEU A 91 -15.64 -24.18 14.46
N GLY A 92 -14.93 -25.09 15.28
CA GLY A 92 -15.21 -26.53 15.16
C GLY A 92 -15.78 -27.08 16.48
N LEU A 93 -16.54 -26.31 17.26
CA LEU A 93 -17.28 -27.13 18.26
C LEU A 93 -18.74 -26.70 18.28
N GLY A 94 -19.47 -26.86 17.24
CA GLY A 94 -20.93 -27.10 17.11
C GLY A 94 -21.38 -28.33 17.91
N VAL A 95 -21.43 -28.23 19.20
CA VAL A 95 -22.21 -29.27 19.93
C VAL A 95 -23.70 -28.97 19.76
N ALA A 96 -24.30 -29.61 18.72
CA ALA A 96 -25.69 -29.95 19.09
C ALA A 96 -26.07 -31.29 18.46
N THR A 97 -25.71 -32.34 19.17
CA THR A 97 -26.35 -33.66 19.31
C THR A 97 -27.82 -33.62 18.84
N GLY A 98 -28.07 -33.91 17.55
CA GLY A 98 -29.15 -34.90 17.31
C GLY A 98 -29.38 -35.09 15.80
N ILE A 99 -28.70 -36.06 15.15
CA ILE A 99 -29.07 -37.22 14.31
C ILE A 99 -29.24 -36.75 12.86
N GLY A 100 -28.13 -36.93 11.99
CA GLY A 100 -28.01 -37.66 10.71
C GLY A 100 -28.31 -36.74 9.52
N THR A 101 -27.38 -35.81 9.12
CA THR A 101 -27.10 -35.61 7.67
C THR A 101 -26.13 -34.45 7.51
N GLY A 102 -24.81 -34.75 7.62
CA GLY A 102 -23.63 -34.14 6.96
C GLY A 102 -24.00 -32.98 6.04
N THR A 103 -24.86 -31.97 6.49
CA THR A 103 -24.83 -30.75 5.66
C THR A 103 -25.13 -29.55 6.56
N ALA A 104 -24.59 -29.36 7.71
CA ALA A 104 -25.00 -28.05 8.27
C ALA A 104 -23.77 -27.15 8.41
N ALA A 105 -22.74 -27.42 7.56
CA ALA A 105 -21.98 -26.13 7.55
C ALA A 105 -22.27 -25.36 6.26
N ILE A 106 -23.45 -25.53 5.67
CA ILE A 106 -23.61 -24.72 4.44
C ILE A 106 -24.59 -23.57 4.75
N ILE A 107 -23.99 -22.28 5.20
CA ILE A 107 -24.08 -20.96 4.55
C ILE A 107 -25.10 -20.10 5.31
N LYS A 108 -24.87 -19.85 6.57
CA LYS A 108 -25.60 -18.61 6.97
C LYS A 108 -24.67 -17.40 6.87
N THR A 109 -24.13 -16.88 5.66
CA THR A 109 -23.15 -15.80 5.94
C THR A 109 -23.30 -14.71 4.86
N ASN A 110 -24.39 -14.30 4.23
CA ASN A 110 -24.28 -13.24 3.20
C ASN A 110 -24.44 -11.86 3.82
N GLN A 111 -25.10 -11.64 4.98
CA GLN A 111 -25.28 -10.29 5.57
C GLN A 111 -24.07 -9.91 6.44
N ARG A 112 -23.40 -10.89 7.08
CA ARG A 112 -22.21 -10.63 7.92
C ARG A 112 -20.96 -10.39 7.05
N TYR A 113 -21.02 -10.84 5.82
CA TYR A 113 -19.85 -10.64 4.93
C TYR A 113 -19.87 -9.23 4.34
N ASP A 114 -21.14 -8.70 4.11
CA ASP A 114 -21.23 -7.34 3.54
C ASP A 114 -20.82 -6.29 4.58
N GLN A 115 -21.21 -6.55 5.77
CA GLN A 115 -20.81 -5.62 6.85
C GLN A 115 -19.31 -5.69 7.12
N LEU A 116 -18.82 -6.84 6.99
CA LEU A 116 -17.37 -7.01 7.22
C LEU A 116 -16.56 -6.37 6.09
N GLN A 117 -17.04 -6.45 4.95
CA GLN A 117 -16.31 -5.86 3.80
C GLN A 117 -16.31 -4.33 3.90
N GLU A 118 -17.33 -3.82 4.46
CA GLU A 118 -17.38 -2.35 4.63
C GLU A 118 -16.41 -1.88 5.71
N ILE A 119 -16.35 -2.65 6.67
CA ILE A 119 -15.41 -2.27 7.75
C ILE A 119 -13.97 -2.39 7.26
N ILE A 120 -13.77 -3.35 6.47
CA ILE A 120 -12.39 -3.54 5.96
C ILE A 120 -12.05 -2.38 5.01
N ASP A 121 -13.01 -2.03 4.21
CA ASP A 121 -12.73 -0.93 3.27
C ASP A 121 -12.48 0.39 4.02
N GLU A 122 -13.24 0.57 5.03
CA GLU A 122 -13.01 1.78 5.85
C GLU A 122 -11.64 1.76 6.52
N ASP A 123 -11.37 0.68 6.99
CA ASP A 123 -10.03 0.57 7.61
C ASP A 123 -8.91 0.80 6.58
N LEU A 124 -9.12 0.27 5.41
CA LEU A 124 -8.06 0.43 4.38
C LEU A 124 -7.96 1.90 3.96
N GLN A 125 -9.04 2.52 4.00
CA GLN A 125 -9.00 3.95 3.65
C GLN A 125 -8.24 4.76 4.70
N LYS A 126 -8.51 4.47 5.87
CA LYS A 126 -7.79 5.18 6.94
C LYS A 126 -6.28 4.89 6.89
N THR A 127 -5.98 3.68 6.69
CA THR A 127 -4.55 3.31 6.58
C THR A 127 -3.90 4.02 5.39
N GLU A 128 -4.55 4.03 4.34
CA GLU A 128 -3.98 4.73 3.17
C GLU A 128 -3.74 6.21 3.49
N LEU A 129 -4.66 6.85 4.13
CA LEU A 129 -4.50 8.28 4.48
C LEU A 129 -3.32 8.49 5.44
N ALA A 130 -3.28 7.68 6.36
CA ALA A 130 -2.15 7.78 7.30
C ALA A 130 -0.80 7.65 6.58
N ILE A 131 -0.69 6.68 5.73
CA ILE A 131 0.60 6.44 5.03
C ILE A 131 0.89 7.59 4.06
N SER A 132 -0.12 8.08 3.47
CA SER A 132 0.09 9.22 2.55
C SER A 132 0.55 10.46 3.31
N ASN A 133 -0.05 10.70 4.43
CA ASN A 133 0.40 11.84 5.25
C ASN A 133 1.86 11.68 5.72
N LEU A 134 2.11 10.54 6.10
CA LEU A 134 3.50 10.30 6.51
C LEU A 134 4.47 10.53 5.35
N GLU A 135 4.12 9.99 4.32
CA GLU A 135 5.00 10.19 3.15
C GLU A 135 5.20 11.69 2.88
N LYS A 136 4.21 12.48 2.96
CA LYS A 136 4.33 13.92 2.70
C LYS A 136 5.22 14.61 3.75
N SER A 137 4.96 14.22 4.96
CA SER A 137 5.80 14.81 6.02
C SER A 137 7.28 14.44 5.83
N LEU A 138 7.55 13.20 5.47
CA LEU A 138 8.96 12.81 5.30
C LEU A 138 9.57 13.51 4.08
N SER A 139 8.78 13.62 3.09
CA SER A 139 9.30 14.33 1.90
C SER A 139 9.59 15.79 2.24
N SER A 140 8.78 16.38 2.92
CA SER A 140 9.00 17.77 3.33
C SER A 140 10.23 17.91 4.24
N LEU A 141 10.24 17.06 5.19
CA LEU A 141 11.43 17.09 6.06
C LEU A 141 12.72 16.86 5.28
N ALA A 142 12.60 15.86 4.42
CA ALA A 142 13.81 15.59 3.63
C ALA A 142 14.21 16.82 2.81
N GLU A 143 13.27 17.53 2.25
CA GLU A 143 13.59 18.76 1.50
C GLU A 143 14.25 19.81 2.38
N MET A 144 13.76 19.96 3.59
CA MET A 144 14.36 20.97 4.49
C MET A 144 15.76 20.56 4.93
N VAL A 145 15.97 19.31 5.19
CA VAL A 145 17.30 18.85 5.62
C VAL A 145 18.30 19.01 4.47
N LEU A 146 17.76 18.67 3.28
CA LEU A 146 18.71 18.78 2.15
C LEU A 146 19.03 20.26 1.88
N GLN A 147 18.05 21.07 2.13
CA GLN A 147 18.34 22.51 1.98
C GLN A 147 19.33 22.98 3.05
N ASN A 148 19.10 22.66 4.26
CA ASN A 148 20.06 23.00 5.32
C ASN A 148 21.47 22.44 5.03
N ARG A 149 21.54 21.41 4.43
CA ARG A 149 22.86 20.82 4.11
C ARG A 149 23.55 21.63 3.00
N ARG A 150 22.76 21.90 1.98
CA ARG A 150 23.38 22.71 0.90
C ARG A 150 23.95 24.01 1.47
N GLY A 151 23.22 24.58 2.35
CA GLY A 151 23.73 25.81 3.01
C GLY A 151 24.98 25.54 3.86
N LEU A 152 24.89 24.58 4.61
CA LEU A 152 26.02 24.23 5.50
C LEU A 152 27.23 23.73 4.71
N ASP A 153 26.97 23.10 3.63
CA ASP A 153 28.11 22.62 2.81
C ASP A 153 28.85 23.82 2.22
N VAL A 154 28.11 24.88 1.94
CA VAL A 154 28.75 26.10 1.40
C VAL A 154 29.59 26.77 2.50
N ILE A 155 29.11 26.70 3.72
CA ILE A 155 29.84 27.35 4.83
C ILE A 155 31.09 26.54 5.18
N PHE A 156 31.02 25.17 5.03
CA PHE A 156 32.17 24.34 5.43
C PHE A 156 32.91 23.86 4.18
N MET A 157 32.91 24.71 3.33
CA MET A 157 33.49 24.27 2.03
C MET A 157 35.02 24.18 2.14
N LYS A 158 35.64 25.10 3.07
CA LYS A 158 37.11 25.04 3.25
C LYS A 158 37.54 23.72 3.88
N GLU A 159 36.54 23.07 4.43
CA GLU A 159 36.85 21.78 5.11
C GLU A 159 36.33 20.61 4.28
N GLY A 160 35.99 20.93 2.91
CA GLY A 160 35.59 19.80 2.03
C GLY A 160 34.10 19.48 2.15
N GLY A 161 33.16 20.50 2.72
CA GLY A 161 31.71 20.26 2.92
C GLY A 161 31.39 19.83 4.35
N LEU A 162 30.15 19.89 4.73
CA LEU A 162 29.69 19.60 6.11
C LEU A 162 30.12 18.20 6.56
N CYS A 163 30.13 17.25 5.69
CA CYS A 163 30.45 15.86 6.09
C CYS A 163 31.96 15.67 6.20
N ALA A 164 32.75 16.33 5.53
CA ALA A 164 34.23 16.30 5.67
C ALA A 164 34.68 17.12 6.89
N ALA A 165 33.87 18.18 7.22
CA ALA A 165 34.21 19.02 8.40
C ALA A 165 33.91 18.27 9.70
N LEU A 166 32.98 17.36 9.63
CA LEU A 166 32.57 16.61 10.85
C LEU A 166 33.31 15.27 10.90
N ARG A 167 34.26 15.01 9.84
CA ARG A 167 35.03 13.75 9.75
C ARG A 167 34.14 12.54 9.97
N GLU A 168 32.85 12.62 9.52
CA GLU A 168 31.93 11.46 9.59
C GLU A 168 31.37 11.17 8.18
N GLU A 169 31.00 9.75 7.97
CA GLU A 169 30.32 9.37 6.70
C GLU A 169 28.86 9.85 6.70
N CYS A 170 28.55 10.73 5.65
CA CYS A 170 27.17 11.30 5.60
C CYS A 170 26.27 10.39 4.75
N CYS A 171 25.19 9.85 5.44
CA CYS A 171 24.22 8.99 4.72
C CYS A 171 22.91 9.77 4.49
N PHE A 172 22.60 9.83 3.12
CA PHE A 172 21.31 10.52 2.87
C PHE A 172 20.32 9.54 2.24
N TYR A 173 19.08 9.81 2.65
CA TYR A 173 17.97 9.00 2.12
C TYR A 173 17.52 9.56 0.76
N ALA A 174 17.65 8.74 -0.30
CA ALA A 174 17.11 9.13 -1.64
C ALA A 174 15.66 8.64 -1.79
N ASP A 175 14.82 9.74 -1.85
CA ASP A 175 13.34 9.59 -1.91
C ASP A 175 12.93 8.55 -2.96
N HIS A 176 12.74 7.24 -2.60
CA HIS A 176 12.03 6.25 -3.44
C HIS A 176 10.54 6.23 -3.10
N MET A 177 10.02 7.33 -2.81
CA MET A 177 8.61 7.35 -2.34
C MET A 177 7.66 7.28 -3.54
N GLY A 178 8.28 7.19 -4.84
CA GLY A 178 7.44 7.03 -6.05
C GLY A 178 6.64 5.71 -6.03
N VAL A 179 7.26 4.72 -5.56
CA VAL A 179 6.59 3.39 -5.54
C VAL A 179 5.44 3.41 -4.52
N MET A 180 5.63 4.05 -3.36
CA MET A 180 4.54 4.14 -2.36
C MET A 180 3.38 4.99 -2.87
N ARG A 181 3.65 6.00 -3.69
CA ARG A 181 2.58 6.85 -4.25
C ARG A 181 1.75 6.07 -5.28
N ASP A 182 2.47 5.29 -6.06
CA ASP A 182 1.75 4.50 -7.09
C ASP A 182 0.85 3.44 -6.44
N SER A 183 1.42 2.83 -5.42
CA SER A 183 0.62 1.79 -4.75
C SER A 183 -0.60 2.39 -4.05
N MET A 184 -0.43 3.58 -3.45
CA MET A 184 -1.57 4.19 -2.73
C MET A 184 -2.64 4.67 -3.72
N THR A 185 -2.20 5.14 -4.84
CA THR A 185 -3.16 5.55 -5.89
C THR A 185 -3.95 4.33 -6.41
N GLU A 186 -3.19 3.31 -6.62
CA GLU A 186 -3.90 2.09 -7.06
C GLU A 186 -4.91 1.63 -5.99
N LEU A 187 -4.45 1.69 -4.74
CA LEU A 187 -5.38 1.28 -3.66
C LEU A 187 -6.62 2.17 -3.66
N ARG A 188 -6.48 3.44 -3.94
CA ARG A 188 -7.64 4.36 -3.97
C ARG A 188 -8.59 4.00 -5.11
N LYS A 189 -7.98 3.71 -6.16
CA LYS A 189 -8.80 3.32 -7.32
C LYS A 189 -9.61 2.05 -7.04
N ARG A 190 -8.94 1.12 -6.46
CA ARG A 190 -9.65 -0.15 -6.20
C ARG A 190 -10.75 0.05 -5.16
N LEU A 191 -10.43 0.85 -4.14
CA LEU A 191 -11.47 1.05 -3.10
C LEU A 191 -12.66 1.80 -3.69
N SER A 192 -12.42 2.78 -4.58
CA SER A 192 -13.52 3.51 -5.23
C SER A 192 -14.33 2.59 -6.15
N GLN A 193 -13.61 1.77 -6.86
CA GLN A 193 -14.31 0.82 -7.73
C GLN A 193 -15.21 -0.12 -6.93
N ARG A 194 -14.73 -0.63 -5.84
CA ARG A 194 -15.54 -1.56 -5.02
C ARG A 194 -16.80 -0.84 -4.48
N LYS A 195 -16.58 0.40 -4.13
CA LYS A 195 -17.75 1.15 -3.63
C LYS A 195 -18.79 1.33 -4.75
N LYS A 196 -18.35 1.67 -5.92
CA LYS A 196 -19.29 1.81 -7.05
C LYS A 196 -19.99 0.49 -7.37
N ASP A 197 -19.25 -0.59 -7.43
CA ASP A 197 -19.85 -1.91 -7.70
C ASP A 197 -20.92 -2.25 -6.66
N ARG A 198 -20.68 -1.84 -5.44
CA ARG A 198 -21.68 -2.17 -4.41
C ARG A 198 -22.91 -1.27 -4.53
N ALA A 199 -22.60 0.01 -4.79
CA ALA A 199 -23.73 0.94 -4.98
C ALA A 199 -24.58 0.53 -6.19
N SER A 200 -23.96 0.08 -7.24
CA SER A 200 -24.69 -0.37 -8.44
C SER A 200 -25.48 -1.66 -8.16
N ARG A 201 -24.90 -2.60 -7.48
CA ARG A 201 -25.63 -3.85 -7.15
C ARG A 201 -26.84 -3.57 -6.24
N GLN A 202 -26.61 -2.83 -5.22
CA GLN A 202 -27.73 -2.50 -4.31
C GLN A 202 -28.78 -1.63 -5.04
N ASN A 203 -28.38 -0.80 -5.89
CA ASN A 203 -29.30 0.13 -6.57
C ASN A 203 -30.11 -0.60 -7.66
N TRP A 204 -29.48 -1.59 -8.36
CA TRP A 204 -30.23 -2.32 -9.40
C TRP A 204 -31.34 -3.19 -8.79
N LEU A 205 -30.99 -3.82 -7.64
CA LEU A 205 -32.02 -4.68 -7.01
C LEU A 205 -33.11 -3.82 -6.35
N GLU A 206 -32.67 -2.80 -5.69
CA GLU A 206 -33.66 -1.90 -5.07
C GLU A 206 -34.47 -1.16 -6.14
N ALA A 207 -33.91 -0.72 -7.21
CA ALA A 207 -34.57 -0.07 -8.34
C ALA A 207 -35.55 -1.04 -9.05
N TRP A 208 -35.27 -2.20 -9.23
CA TRP A 208 -36.18 -3.20 -9.84
C TRP A 208 -37.35 -3.51 -8.90
N TYR A 209 -37.00 -3.76 -7.56
CA TYR A 209 -38.09 -4.05 -6.59
C TYR A 209 -39.00 -2.83 -6.43
N ASN A 210 -38.50 -1.58 -6.51
CA ASN A 210 -39.31 -0.36 -6.34
C ASN A 210 -40.07 -0.03 -7.63
N SER A 211 -39.64 -0.41 -8.76
CA SER A 211 -40.28 -0.07 -10.05
C SER A 211 -41.46 -1.01 -10.35
N THR A 212 -41.50 -2.23 -9.63
CA THR A 212 -42.70 -3.05 -9.94
C THR A 212 -43.14 -3.77 -8.66
N PRO A 213 -43.74 -3.06 -7.80
CA PRO A 213 -44.12 -3.61 -6.49
C PRO A 213 -45.15 -4.74 -6.62
N TRP A 214 -45.92 -4.75 -7.68
CA TRP A 214 -46.93 -5.84 -7.81
C TRP A 214 -46.27 -7.14 -8.27
N LEU A 215 -45.16 -7.19 -8.99
CA LEU A 215 -44.45 -8.39 -9.47
C LEU A 215 -43.56 -8.97 -8.35
N ALA A 216 -43.05 -8.12 -7.52
CA ALA A 216 -42.24 -8.62 -6.38
C ALA A 216 -43.10 -9.40 -5.39
N SER A 217 -44.38 -8.89 -5.25
CA SER A 217 -45.27 -9.60 -4.32
C SER A 217 -45.75 -10.95 -4.90
N LEU A 218 -45.85 -10.94 -6.07
CA LEU A 218 -46.29 -12.17 -6.75
C LEU A 218 -45.14 -13.20 -6.82
N VAL A 219 -43.97 -12.75 -6.98
CA VAL A 219 -42.80 -13.65 -7.10
C VAL A 219 -42.45 -14.20 -5.72
N THR A 220 -42.66 -13.45 -4.67
CA THR A 220 -42.39 -13.97 -3.31
C THR A 220 -43.49 -14.95 -2.88
N SER A 221 -44.74 -14.68 -3.39
CA SER A 221 -45.86 -15.57 -3.04
C SER A 221 -45.81 -16.88 -3.84
N PHE A 222 -45.33 -16.88 -5.00
CA PHE A 222 -45.32 -18.09 -5.85
C PHE A 222 -44.06 -18.92 -5.56
N MET A 223 -43.00 -18.27 -5.06
CA MET A 223 -41.76 -19.03 -4.74
C MET A 223 -41.99 -19.97 -3.56
N GLY A 224 -42.84 -19.58 -2.68
CA GLY A 224 -43.21 -20.46 -1.53
C GLY A 224 -44.08 -21.64 -1.98
N GLN A 225 -44.88 -21.34 -2.85
CA GLN A 225 -45.76 -22.44 -3.34
C GLN A 225 -44.98 -23.41 -4.24
N ILE A 226 -44.07 -22.94 -4.91
CA ILE A 226 -43.27 -23.79 -5.82
C ILE A 226 -42.34 -24.68 -5.00
N ILE A 227 -41.88 -24.22 -3.86
CA ILE A 227 -40.98 -25.01 -3.00
C ILE A 227 -41.78 -26.14 -2.32
N VAL A 228 -42.96 -25.82 -1.97
CA VAL A 228 -43.81 -26.85 -1.34
C VAL A 228 -44.20 -27.91 -2.39
N LEU A 229 -44.48 -27.47 -3.55
CA LEU A 229 -44.79 -28.41 -4.62
C LEU A 229 -43.59 -29.32 -4.95
N ILE A 230 -42.40 -28.76 -4.89
CA ILE A 230 -41.18 -29.56 -5.18
C ILE A 230 -40.93 -30.53 -4.02
N LEU A 231 -41.29 -30.11 -2.83
CA LEU A 231 -41.12 -30.99 -1.64
C LEU A 231 -42.13 -32.15 -1.68
N ILE A 232 -43.28 -31.91 -2.19
CA ILE A 232 -44.31 -32.97 -2.28
C ILE A 232 -43.92 -33.94 -3.41
N LEU A 233 -43.38 -33.39 -4.45
CA LEU A 233 -42.98 -34.25 -5.58
C LEU A 233 -41.76 -35.11 -5.21
N MET A 234 -40.88 -34.58 -4.36
CA MET A 234 -39.67 -35.36 -4.00
C MET A 234 -39.97 -36.32 -2.86
N CYS A 235 -40.93 -35.97 -1.96
CA CYS A 235 -41.22 -36.79 -0.76
C CYS A 235 -42.52 -37.56 -0.93
N GLY A 236 -43.24 -37.18 -1.89
CA GLY A 236 -44.58 -37.76 -2.17
C GLY A 236 -44.50 -39.23 -2.58
N PRO A 237 -43.65 -39.59 -3.40
CA PRO A 237 -43.61 -41.00 -3.82
C PRO A 237 -42.94 -41.89 -2.76
N CYS A 238 -42.17 -41.27 -1.88
CA CYS A 238 -41.53 -42.06 -0.81
C CYS A 238 -42.51 -42.34 0.33
N ILE A 239 -43.35 -41.45 0.59
CA ILE A 239 -44.32 -41.60 1.71
C ILE A 239 -45.47 -42.51 1.25
N LEU A 240 -45.92 -42.40 -0.01
CA LEU A 240 -47.03 -43.25 -0.51
C LEU A 240 -46.57 -44.69 -0.69
N ASN A 241 -45.30 -44.93 -1.01
CA ASN A 241 -44.79 -46.30 -1.13
C ASN A 241 -44.69 -46.99 0.24
N LYS A 242 -44.40 -46.23 1.21
CA LYS A 242 -44.29 -46.84 2.56
C LYS A 242 -45.68 -47.07 3.16
N LEU A 243 -46.61 -46.26 2.87
CA LEU A 243 -48.00 -46.42 3.35
C LEU A 243 -48.69 -47.60 2.65
N THR A 244 -48.45 -47.71 1.36
CA THR A 244 -49.04 -48.88 0.66
C THR A 244 -48.43 -50.19 1.17
N ALA A 245 -47.18 -50.15 1.50
CA ALA A 245 -46.53 -51.36 2.07
C ALA A 245 -47.07 -51.66 3.46
N PHE A 246 -47.42 -50.67 4.20
CA PHE A 246 -47.96 -50.87 5.56
C PHE A 246 -49.41 -51.38 5.49
N ILE A 247 -50.23 -50.88 4.56
CA ILE A 247 -51.64 -51.28 4.46
C ILE A 247 -51.71 -52.72 3.93
N GLU A 248 -50.81 -53.08 3.07
CA GLU A 248 -50.79 -54.48 2.57
C GLU A 248 -50.39 -55.47 3.68
N THR A 249 -49.61 -55.05 4.55
CA THR A 249 -49.17 -55.92 5.66
C THR A 249 -50.29 -56.06 6.70
N ARG A 250 -51.04 -55.02 6.85
CA ARG A 250 -52.12 -55.08 7.87
C ARG A 250 -53.34 -55.82 7.32
N LEU A 251 -53.58 -55.71 6.05
CA LEU A 251 -54.71 -56.45 5.44
C LEU A 251 -54.40 -57.95 5.34
N GLN A 252 -53.15 -58.30 5.21
CA GLN A 252 -52.77 -59.74 5.23
C GLN A 252 -52.85 -60.31 6.65
N LYS A 253 -52.67 -59.49 7.58
CA LYS A 253 -52.78 -59.93 8.99
C LYS A 253 -54.25 -60.06 9.41
N PHE A 254 -55.10 -59.27 8.88
CA PHE A 254 -56.53 -59.36 9.20
C PHE A 254 -57.19 -60.49 8.40
N ASN A 255 -56.80 -60.78 7.12
CA ASN A 255 -57.32 -61.90 6.32
C ASN A 255 -56.90 -63.27 6.87
N VAL A 256 -55.85 -63.32 7.65
CA VAL A 256 -55.41 -64.59 8.27
C VAL A 256 -56.10 -64.76 9.62
N LEU A 257 -56.71 -63.76 10.21
CA LEU A 257 -57.47 -63.84 11.48
C LEU A 257 -58.96 -64.04 11.19
N MET A 258 -59.47 -63.91 10.02
CA MET A 258 -60.89 -64.15 9.67
C MET A 258 -61.07 -65.53 9.03
N ILE A 259 -59.95 -66.26 8.68
CA ILE A 259 -60.06 -67.62 8.12
C ILE A 259 -59.67 -68.64 9.20
N GLU A 260 -59.59 -68.37 10.51
CA GLU A 260 -59.59 -69.39 11.59
C GLU A 260 -60.90 -69.30 12.38
#